data_AF-A0A7Y3M969-F1
#
_entry.id   AF-A0A7Y3M969-F1
#
_cell.length_a   1.000
_cell.length_b   1.000
_cell.length_c   1.000
_cell.angle_alpha   90.00
_cell.angle_beta   90.00
_cell.angle_gamma   90.00
#
_symmetry.space_group_name_H-M   'P 1'
#
loop_
_entity.id
_entity.type
_entity.pdbx_description
1 polymer ?
#
loop_
_entity_poly.entity_id
_entity_poly.type
_entity_poly.pdbx_seq_one_letter_code
_entity_poly.pdbx_strand_id
1 'polypeptide(L)' 'MSRATDATGTVQPTHAAWKARYAPGHIYHYNAIQHWSVEQSGAIRAELR' A
#
# COMPACT_ATOMS: atom_id res chain seq x y z
N MET A 1 -9.07 3.85 -0.09
CA MET A 1 -7.95 3.15 -0.76
C MET A 1 -7.86 3.64 -2.20
N SER A 2 -6.65 3.83 -2.73
CA SER A 2 -6.40 4.05 -4.16
C SER A 2 -5.47 2.97 -4.71
N ARG A 3 -5.51 2.74 -6.03
CA ARG A 3 -4.62 1.81 -6.74
C ARG A 3 -4.33 2.34 -8.13
N ALA A 4 -3.06 2.57 -8.44
CA ALA A 4 -2.63 3.06 -9.75
C ALA A 4 -2.42 1.90 -10.75
N THR A 5 -2.70 2.19 -12.02
CA THR A 5 -2.29 1.40 -13.18
C THR A 5 -1.63 2.34 -14.19
N ASP A 6 -0.45 1.99 -14.71
CA ASP A 6 0.24 2.81 -15.71
C ASP A 6 0.01 2.34 -17.16
N ALA A 7 0.57 3.07 -18.12
CA ALA A 7 0.42 2.78 -19.55
C ALA A 7 1.09 1.46 -20.00
N THR A 8 1.96 0.87 -19.18
CA THR A 8 2.59 -0.44 -19.43
C THR A 8 1.74 -1.60 -18.90
N GLY A 9 0.62 -1.29 -18.23
CA GLY A 9 -0.24 -2.27 -17.58
C GLY A 9 0.25 -2.67 -16.18
N THR A 10 1.25 -2.00 -15.63
CA THR A 10 1.71 -2.28 -14.26
C THR A 10 0.68 -1.78 -13.27
N VAL A 11 0.26 -2.65 -12.36
CA VAL A 11 -0.71 -2.36 -11.30
C VAL A 11 0.01 -2.26 -9.95
N GLN A 12 -0.30 -1.22 -9.18
CA GLN A 12 0.25 -1.01 -7.85
C GLN A 12 -0.02 -2.22 -6.92
N PRO A 13 0.99 -2.78 -6.23
CA PRO A 13 0.84 -3.99 -5.42
C PRO A 13 0.17 -3.72 -4.07
N THR A 14 -0.40 -4.77 -3.44
CA THR A 14 -0.79 -4.72 -2.02
C THR A 14 0.45 -4.78 -1.12
N HIS A 15 0.34 -4.40 0.16
CA HIS A 15 1.46 -4.53 1.10
C HIS A 15 1.89 -5.99 1.26
N ALA A 16 0.95 -6.93 1.33
CA ALA A 16 1.25 -8.37 1.33
C ALA A 16 2.04 -8.82 0.09
N ALA A 17 1.66 -8.39 -1.11
CA ALA A 17 2.36 -8.74 -2.34
C ALA A 17 3.76 -8.11 -2.41
N TRP A 18 3.92 -6.87 -1.94
CA TRP A 18 5.21 -6.20 -1.85
C TRP A 18 6.13 -6.93 -0.85
N LYS A 19 5.61 -7.27 0.34
CA LYS A 19 6.34 -8.01 1.39
C LYS A 19 6.75 -9.42 0.98
N ALA A 20 5.95 -10.09 0.14
CA ALA A 20 6.32 -11.39 -0.40
C ALA A 20 7.53 -11.31 -1.35
N ARG A 21 7.75 -10.15 -1.97
CA ARG A 21 8.84 -9.92 -2.94
C ARG A 21 10.13 -9.41 -2.31
N TYR A 22 10.04 -8.62 -1.24
CA TYR A 22 11.19 -7.93 -0.66
C TYR A 22 11.47 -8.33 0.79
N ALA A 23 12.76 -8.36 1.14
CA ALA A 23 13.20 -8.72 2.48
C ALA A 23 12.70 -7.73 3.56
N PRO A 24 12.53 -8.19 4.82
CA PRO A 24 12.31 -7.29 5.95
C PRO A 24 13.39 -6.19 6.01
N GLY A 25 12.98 -4.94 6.26
CA GLY A 25 13.90 -3.79 6.32
C GLY A 25 14.18 -3.11 4.99
N HIS A 26 13.63 -3.60 3.87
CA HIS A 26 13.65 -2.87 2.61
C HIS A 26 12.70 -1.65 2.73
N ILE A 27 13.24 -0.44 2.55
CA ILE A 27 12.50 0.83 2.75
C ILE A 27 12.40 1.69 1.48
N TYR A 28 13.28 1.46 0.50
CA TYR A 28 13.27 2.21 -0.75
C TYR A 28 12.25 1.63 -1.74
N HIS A 29 11.73 2.49 -2.61
CA HIS A 29 10.76 2.12 -3.65
C HIS A 29 9.53 1.34 -3.12
N TYR A 30 9.13 1.62 -1.87
CA TYR A 30 7.92 1.08 -1.31
C TYR A 30 6.71 1.72 -1.98
N ASN A 31 6.12 1.01 -2.93
CA ASN A 31 4.98 1.48 -3.73
C ASN A 31 3.70 0.69 -3.45
N ALA A 32 3.61 -0.02 -2.33
CA ALA A 32 2.40 -0.75 -2.01
C ALA A 32 1.21 0.19 -1.74
N ILE A 33 0.00 -0.30 -1.96
CA ILE A 33 -1.25 0.43 -1.70
C ILE A 33 -1.31 0.86 -0.22
N GLN A 34 -1.60 2.13 0.03
CA GLN A 34 -1.81 2.66 1.37
C GLN A 34 -3.27 2.51 1.81
N HIS A 35 -3.47 2.08 3.05
CA HIS A 35 -4.77 1.97 3.68
C HIS A 35 -4.93 3.04 4.77
N TRP A 36 -6.15 3.58 4.84
CA TRP A 36 -6.58 4.51 5.87
C TRP A 36 -7.92 4.01 6.40
N SER A 37 -8.06 3.83 7.71
CA SER A 37 -9.37 3.72 8.34
C SER A 37 -9.84 5.10 8.77
N VAL A 38 -11.15 5.30 8.64
CA VAL A 38 -11.84 6.50 9.09
C VAL A 38 -12.80 6.05 10.18
N GLU A 39 -12.57 6.50 11.40
CA GLU A 39 -13.46 6.23 12.53
C GLU A 39 -14.73 7.08 12.43
N GLN A 40 -15.78 6.69 13.15
CA GLN A 40 -17.02 7.47 13.22
C GLN A 40 -16.81 8.89 13.77
N SER A 41 -15.76 9.08 14.59
CA SER A 41 -15.32 10.40 15.09
C SER A 41 -14.72 11.30 13.99
N GLY A 42 -14.44 10.76 12.81
CA GLY A 42 -13.67 11.40 11.75
C GLY A 42 -12.15 11.25 11.89
N ALA A 43 -11.67 10.57 12.95
CA ALA A 43 -10.24 10.29 13.10
C ALA A 43 -9.76 9.35 11.99
N ILE A 44 -8.55 9.60 11.49
CA ILE A 44 -7.92 8.84 10.41
C ILE A 44 -6.71 8.08 10.96
N ARG A 45 -6.60 6.78 10.66
CA ARG A 45 -5.43 5.96 11.03
C ARG A 45 -4.82 5.27 9.82
N ALA A 46 -3.49 5.23 9.77
CA ALA A 46 -2.77 4.42 8.80
C ALA A 46 -2.88 2.94 9.18
N GLU A 47 -3.18 2.09 8.21
CA GLU A 47 -3.20 0.64 8.40
C GLU A 47 -2.21 -0.04 7.45
N LEU A 48 -1.58 -1.10 7.95
CA LEU A 48 -0.75 -2.01 7.14
C LEU A 48 -1.57 -3.28 6.91
N ARG A 49 -2.13 -3.43 5.70
CA ARG A 49 -2.86 -4.63 5.28
C ARG A 49 -2.27 -5.20 4.01
#